data_AF-A0A7X1NSP2-F1
#
_entry.id   AF-A0A7X1NSP2-F1
#
_cell.length_a   1.000
_cell.length_b   1.000
_cell.length_c   1.000
_cell.angle_alpha   90.00
_cell.angle_beta   90.00
_cell.angle_gamma   90.00
#
_symmetry.space_group_name_H-M   'P 1'
#
loop_
_entity.id
_entity.type
_entity.pdbx_description
1 polymer ?
#
loop_
_entity_poly.entity_id
_entity_poly.type
_entity_poly.pdbx_seq_one_letter_code
_entity_poly.pdbx_strand_id
1 'polypeptide(L)'
;MTDGNRAAFSNLMLLCTTHHKLIDGPHRDRYPIELLHQWKTERESDPGALSATNLTDDTLEEVLESLMARFGPIREVVVELEAMLWVAGSILKSPFDSMGILLTHNAHHRGRERGAVVTIRNTGTADVSVEDVSLIYHLEPPTPEIKGAEFTLMGRNDYLHLQSVPHRLLSGDAFQWLTKAVTLAECEAAAAGVGKQYHSLIARVRLATGETIESPEIPWSSVSGLLTTHQDDN
;
A
#
# COMPACT_ATOMS: atom_id res chain seq x y z
N MET A 1 9.42 25.03 41.48
CA MET A 1 8.84 25.40 40.18
C MET A 1 7.33 25.52 40.35
N THR A 2 6.71 26.62 39.91
CA THR A 2 5.24 26.78 39.96
C THR A 2 4.58 26.03 38.81
N ASP A 3 3.29 25.72 38.91
CA ASP A 3 2.57 25.08 37.79
C ASP A 3 2.55 25.97 36.54
N GLY A 4 2.51 27.28 36.71
CA GLY A 4 2.67 28.24 35.59
C GLY A 4 4.02 28.11 34.88
N ASN A 5 5.11 27.89 35.64
CA ASN A 5 6.43 27.67 35.05
C ASN A 5 6.55 26.30 34.37
N ARG A 6 5.80 25.30 34.86
CA ARG A 6 5.77 23.96 34.24
C ARG A 6 5.06 23.97 32.89
N ALA A 7 3.97 24.71 32.79
CA ALA A 7 3.14 24.83 31.59
C ALA A 7 3.65 25.90 30.60
N ALA A 8 4.68 26.66 30.94
CA ALA A 8 5.24 27.67 30.06
C ALA A 8 5.79 27.02 28.78
N PHE A 9 5.55 27.65 27.62
CA PHE A 9 6.00 27.14 26.32
C PHE A 9 7.52 26.95 26.24
N SER A 10 8.29 27.80 26.93
CA SER A 10 9.75 27.68 27.10
C SER A 10 10.18 26.42 27.87
N ASN A 11 9.25 25.70 28.48
CA ASN A 11 9.47 24.47 29.23
C ASN A 11 8.83 23.23 28.57
N LEU A 12 8.25 23.39 27.37
CA LEU A 12 7.68 22.28 26.59
C LEU A 12 8.67 21.84 25.50
N MET A 13 8.79 20.53 25.30
CA MET A 13 9.58 19.95 24.22
C MET A 13 8.71 18.95 23.46
N LEU A 14 8.65 19.09 22.13
CA LEU A 14 7.93 18.17 21.27
C LEU A 14 8.86 17.02 20.86
N LEU A 15 8.46 15.79 21.15
CA LEU A 15 9.20 14.58 20.79
C LEU A 15 8.27 13.59 20.09
N CYS A 16 8.80 12.76 19.19
CA CYS A 16 8.04 11.64 18.65
C CYS A 16 7.95 10.51 19.69
N THR A 17 7.03 9.56 19.49
CA THR A 17 6.80 8.45 20.44
C THR A 17 8.07 7.66 20.78
N THR A 18 8.96 7.44 19.81
CA THR A 18 10.23 6.74 20.03
C THR A 18 11.15 7.51 20.97
N HIS A 19 11.28 8.83 20.78
CA HIS A 19 12.12 9.67 21.63
C HIS A 19 11.52 9.90 23.03
N HIS A 20 10.19 9.99 23.15
CA HIS A 20 9.52 9.96 24.45
C HIS A 20 9.84 8.69 25.24
N LYS A 21 9.71 7.51 24.61
CA LYS A 21 10.03 6.23 25.27
C LYS A 21 11.49 6.13 25.71
N LEU A 22 12.41 6.78 24.99
CA LEU A 22 13.82 6.79 25.31
C LEU A 22 14.13 7.71 26.50
N ILE A 23 13.61 8.94 26.47
CA ILE A 23 13.91 10.00 27.45
C ILE A 23 13.11 9.82 28.74
N ASP A 24 11.83 9.46 28.64
CA ASP A 24 10.93 9.28 29.78
C ASP A 24 10.99 7.84 30.36
N GLY A 25 11.73 6.94 29.71
CA GLY A 25 11.78 5.52 30.02
C GLY A 25 12.89 5.08 30.99
N PRO A 26 13.33 3.81 30.94
CA PRO A 26 14.31 3.22 31.87
C PRO A 26 15.68 3.90 31.87
N HIS A 27 15.98 4.74 30.87
CA HIS A 27 17.24 5.46 30.74
C HIS A 27 17.12 6.95 31.07
N ARG A 28 16.03 7.40 31.71
CA ARG A 28 15.80 8.81 32.08
C ARG A 28 16.98 9.48 32.80
N ASP A 29 17.73 8.74 33.61
CA ASP A 29 18.89 9.27 34.33
C ASP A 29 20.04 9.70 33.40
N ARG A 30 20.03 9.24 32.14
CA ARG A 30 20.97 9.68 31.08
C ARG A 30 20.54 10.99 30.41
N TYR A 31 19.33 11.47 30.68
CA TYR A 31 18.74 12.66 30.06
C TYR A 31 18.34 13.67 31.14
N PRO A 32 19.32 14.29 31.83
CA PRO A 32 19.03 15.29 32.85
C PRO A 32 18.38 16.53 32.24
N ILE A 33 17.64 17.27 33.06
CA ILE A 33 16.86 18.44 32.64
C ILE A 33 17.75 19.49 31.95
N GLU A 34 18.97 19.67 32.43
CA GLU A 34 19.96 20.59 31.89
C GLU A 34 20.34 20.24 30.45
N LEU A 35 20.48 18.93 30.15
CA LEU A 35 20.77 18.44 28.81
C LEU A 35 19.58 18.69 27.86
N LEU A 36 18.36 18.46 28.34
CA LEU A 36 17.15 18.73 27.56
C LEU A 36 16.97 20.23 27.28
N HIS A 37 17.26 21.09 28.26
CA HIS A 37 17.27 22.54 28.02
C HIS A 37 18.36 22.96 27.04
N GLN A 38 19.55 22.36 27.11
CA GLN A 38 20.61 22.61 26.15
C GLN A 38 20.16 22.23 24.74
N TRP A 39 19.61 21.04 24.53
CA TRP A 39 19.11 20.60 23.23
C TRP A 39 18.00 21.49 22.70
N LYS A 40 17.06 21.90 23.56
CA LYS A 40 15.99 22.85 23.18
C LYS A 40 16.60 24.18 22.74
N THR A 41 17.52 24.72 23.53
CA THR A 41 18.18 26.00 23.24
C THR A 41 18.98 25.93 21.95
N GLU A 42 19.75 24.85 21.71
CA GLU A 42 20.51 24.65 20.48
C GLU A 42 19.58 24.52 19.26
N ARG A 43 18.45 23.81 19.41
CA ARG A 43 17.47 23.60 18.34
C ARG A 43 16.67 24.86 18.01
N GLU A 44 16.33 25.67 19.02
CA GLU A 44 15.56 26.90 18.87
C GLU A 44 16.45 28.12 18.57
N SER A 45 17.76 28.03 18.82
CA SER A 45 18.74 29.08 18.46
C SER A 45 19.32 28.92 17.06
N ASP A 46 19.18 27.74 16.44
CA ASP A 46 19.40 27.56 15.00
C ASP A 46 18.18 28.08 14.22
N PRO A 47 18.28 29.20 13.47
CA PRO A 47 17.15 29.79 12.73
C PRO A 47 16.65 28.89 11.59
N GLY A 48 17.34 27.79 11.31
CA GLY A 48 16.95 26.80 10.31
C GLY A 48 15.78 25.91 10.73
N ALA A 49 14.56 26.48 10.79
CA ALA A 49 13.42 25.94 10.04
C ALA A 49 12.13 26.73 10.23
N LEU A 50 11.76 27.22 11.42
CA LEU A 50 10.36 27.61 11.66
C LEU A 50 10.08 28.64 12.76
N SER A 51 11.09 29.26 13.38
CA SER A 51 10.86 30.21 14.47
C SER A 51 11.16 31.64 14.03
N ALA A 52 10.10 32.44 13.90
CA ALA A 52 10.06 33.89 13.68
C ALA A 52 9.89 34.42 12.23
N THR A 53 8.95 33.89 11.45
CA THR A 53 8.46 34.59 10.26
C THR A 53 6.95 34.71 10.28
N ASN A 54 6.46 35.92 9.98
CA ASN A 54 5.09 36.12 9.51
C ASN A 54 4.87 35.14 8.36
N LEU A 55 4.15 34.05 8.60
CA LEU A 55 3.77 33.07 7.58
C LEU A 55 2.86 33.78 6.58
N THR A 56 3.47 34.35 5.54
CA THR A 56 2.81 34.73 4.30
C THR A 56 2.91 33.55 3.32
N ASP A 57 2.04 33.50 2.32
CA ASP A 57 2.06 32.43 1.30
C ASP A 57 3.46 32.23 0.71
N ASP A 58 4.16 33.32 0.40
CA ASP A 58 5.53 33.30 -0.14
C ASP A 58 6.55 32.62 0.80
N THR A 59 6.46 32.85 2.11
CA THR A 59 7.38 32.25 3.10
C THR A 59 7.06 30.78 3.40
N LEU A 60 5.81 30.37 3.21
CA LEU A 60 5.41 28.97 3.35
C LEU A 60 5.97 28.14 2.20
N GLU A 61 5.95 28.68 0.98
CA GLU A 61 6.52 28.04 -0.21
C GLU A 61 8.03 27.79 -0.03
N GLU A 62 8.80 28.79 0.40
CA GLU A 62 10.24 28.65 0.66
C GLU A 62 10.56 27.60 1.75
N VAL A 63 9.76 27.54 2.81
CA VAL A 63 9.93 26.55 3.88
C VAL A 63 9.60 25.15 3.38
N LEU A 64 8.53 24.99 2.59
CA LEU A 64 8.17 23.71 2.00
C LEU A 64 9.24 23.24 1.01
N GLU A 65 9.76 24.12 0.15
CA GLU A 65 10.87 23.82 -0.76
C GLU A 65 12.13 23.41 0.00
N SER A 66 12.48 24.11 1.08
CA SER A 66 13.63 23.79 1.94
C SER A 66 13.46 22.43 2.64
N LEU A 67 12.26 22.10 3.12
CA LEU A 67 11.95 20.81 3.70
C LEU A 67 12.01 19.69 2.63
N MET A 68 11.44 19.92 1.45
CA MET A 68 11.51 18.97 0.33
C MET A 68 12.96 18.73 -0.13
N ALA A 69 13.79 19.76 -0.19
CA ALA A 69 15.21 19.66 -0.51
C ALA A 69 15.99 18.84 0.55
N ARG A 70 15.60 18.94 1.82
CA ARG A 70 16.24 18.25 2.94
C ARG A 70 15.90 16.76 3.02
N PHE A 71 14.69 16.37 2.62
CA PHE A 71 14.25 14.96 2.68
C PHE A 71 14.56 14.16 1.41
N GLY A 72 15.04 14.81 0.34
CA GLY A 72 15.33 14.16 -0.94
C GLY A 72 14.07 13.57 -1.60
N PRO A 73 14.21 12.94 -2.78
CA PRO A 73 13.09 12.31 -3.47
C PRO A 73 12.56 11.14 -2.63
N ILE A 74 11.29 11.20 -2.23
CA ILE A 74 10.62 10.13 -1.48
C ILE A 74 10.01 9.18 -2.51
N ARG A 75 10.41 7.91 -2.45
CA ARG A 75 9.73 6.84 -3.20
C ARG A 75 8.72 6.21 -2.27
N GLU A 76 7.45 6.33 -2.62
CA GLU A 76 6.35 5.72 -1.87
C GLU A 76 5.34 5.21 -2.89
N VAL A 77 5.04 3.91 -2.81
CA VAL A 77 4.14 3.23 -3.72
C VAL A 77 3.10 2.47 -2.92
N VAL A 78 1.85 2.65 -3.29
CA VAL A 78 0.72 1.91 -2.73
C VAL A 78 0.24 0.91 -3.76
N VAL A 79 0.00 -0.33 -3.32
CA VAL A 79 -0.51 -1.42 -4.16
C VAL A 79 -1.86 -1.88 -3.60
N GLU A 80 -2.89 -1.85 -4.45
CA GLU A 80 -4.25 -2.27 -4.12
C GLU A 80 -4.65 -3.43 -5.03
N LEU A 81 -5.34 -4.42 -4.48
CA LEU A 81 -5.87 -5.57 -5.22
C LEU A 81 -7.40 -5.59 -5.09
N GLU A 82 -8.09 -5.45 -6.22
CA GLU A 82 -9.55 -5.34 -6.28
C GLU A 82 -10.14 -6.29 -7.33
N ALA A 83 -11.43 -6.57 -7.26
CA ALA A 83 -12.16 -7.22 -8.34
C ALA A 83 -12.53 -6.20 -9.42
N MET A 84 -12.54 -6.64 -10.67
CA MET A 84 -12.93 -5.84 -11.82
C MET A 84 -14.02 -6.51 -12.67
N LEU A 85 -14.86 -5.68 -13.27
CA LEU A 85 -15.88 -6.07 -14.25
C LEU A 85 -15.82 -5.11 -15.44
N TRP A 86 -15.75 -5.63 -16.66
CA TRP A 86 -15.84 -4.82 -17.87
C TRP A 86 -17.27 -4.34 -18.11
N VAL A 87 -17.45 -3.03 -18.20
CA VAL A 87 -18.73 -2.37 -18.40
C VAL A 87 -18.57 -1.24 -19.41
N ALA A 88 -19.24 -1.37 -20.57
CA ALA A 88 -19.37 -0.29 -21.56
C ALA A 88 -18.03 0.38 -21.96
N GLY A 89 -16.97 -0.40 -22.16
CA GLY A 89 -15.64 0.11 -22.55
C GLY A 89 -14.79 0.65 -21.40
N SER A 90 -15.25 0.53 -20.16
CA SER A 90 -14.49 0.84 -18.95
C SER A 90 -14.47 -0.37 -18.00
N ILE A 91 -13.68 -0.27 -16.94
CA ILE A 91 -13.67 -1.22 -15.83
C ILE A 91 -14.39 -0.62 -14.63
N LEU A 92 -15.28 -1.41 -14.04
CA LEU A 92 -15.80 -1.17 -12.70
C LEU A 92 -14.92 -1.92 -11.70
N LYS A 93 -14.38 -1.20 -10.71
CA LYS A 93 -13.58 -1.78 -9.63
C LYS A 93 -14.41 -1.89 -8.35
N SER A 94 -14.19 -2.93 -7.57
CA SER A 94 -14.89 -3.16 -6.30
C SER A 94 -14.08 -4.10 -5.40
N PRO A 95 -14.24 -4.04 -4.07
CA PRO A 95 -13.80 -5.12 -3.20
C PRO A 95 -14.37 -6.46 -3.68
N PHE A 96 -13.61 -7.55 -3.52
CA PHE A 96 -14.00 -8.89 -4.00
C PHE A 96 -15.37 -9.33 -3.48
N ASP A 97 -15.63 -9.16 -2.18
CA ASP A 97 -16.93 -9.51 -1.57
C ASP A 97 -18.09 -8.72 -2.18
N SER A 98 -17.86 -7.43 -2.46
CA SER A 98 -18.87 -6.55 -3.03
C SER A 98 -19.17 -6.91 -4.49
N MET A 99 -18.18 -7.39 -5.25
CA MET A 99 -18.38 -7.85 -6.62
C MET A 99 -19.29 -9.09 -6.69
N GLY A 100 -19.13 -10.05 -5.77
CA GLY A 100 -20.01 -11.21 -5.67
C GLY A 100 -21.48 -10.81 -5.47
N ILE A 101 -21.72 -9.84 -4.58
CA ILE A 101 -23.06 -9.28 -4.34
C ILE A 101 -23.60 -8.60 -5.60
N LEU A 102 -22.77 -7.82 -6.30
CA LEU A 102 -23.16 -7.14 -7.55
C LEU A 102 -23.59 -8.13 -8.62
N LEU A 103 -22.82 -9.19 -8.85
CA LEU A 103 -23.12 -10.23 -9.85
C LEU A 103 -24.35 -11.08 -9.49
N THR A 104 -24.63 -11.22 -8.18
CA THR A 104 -25.84 -11.89 -7.70
C THR A 104 -27.08 -11.11 -8.08
N HIS A 105 -27.09 -9.79 -7.84
CA HIS A 105 -28.25 -8.92 -8.11
C HIS A 105 -28.37 -8.50 -9.58
N ASN A 106 -27.29 -8.59 -10.36
CA ASN A 106 -27.25 -8.16 -11.76
C ASN A 106 -26.87 -9.33 -12.67
N ALA A 107 -27.78 -10.29 -12.84
CA ALA A 107 -27.51 -11.51 -13.60
C ALA A 107 -27.03 -11.24 -15.05
N HIS A 108 -27.51 -10.16 -15.67
CA HIS A 108 -27.09 -9.74 -17.02
C HIS A 108 -25.61 -9.30 -17.11
N HIS A 109 -24.93 -9.10 -15.98
CA HIS A 109 -23.48 -8.85 -15.93
C HIS A 109 -22.64 -10.13 -15.79
N ARG A 110 -23.24 -11.29 -15.50
CA ARG A 110 -22.50 -12.55 -15.27
C ARG A 110 -21.73 -13.03 -16.51
N GLY A 111 -22.20 -12.71 -17.72
CA GLY A 111 -21.52 -13.06 -18.97
C GLY A 111 -20.41 -12.08 -19.37
N ARG A 112 -20.16 -11.01 -18.61
CA ARG A 112 -19.15 -10.02 -18.94
C ARG A 112 -17.78 -10.44 -18.45
N GLU A 113 -16.75 -9.95 -19.14
CA GLU A 113 -15.36 -10.18 -18.74
C GLU A 113 -15.10 -9.54 -17.37
N ARG A 114 -14.48 -10.32 -16.50
CA ARG A 114 -14.24 -9.97 -15.10
C ARG A 114 -12.90 -10.56 -14.65
N GLY A 115 -12.43 -10.13 -13.50
CA GLY A 115 -11.10 -10.53 -13.03
C GLY A 115 -10.61 -9.74 -11.84
N ALA A 116 -9.31 -9.71 -11.67
CA ALA A 116 -8.64 -8.90 -10.65
C ALA A 116 -7.93 -7.72 -11.31
N VAL A 117 -7.83 -6.62 -10.58
CA VAL A 117 -7.03 -5.45 -10.94
C VAL A 117 -6.08 -5.12 -9.80
N VAL A 118 -4.80 -5.02 -10.14
CA VAL A 118 -3.78 -4.45 -9.27
C VAL A 118 -3.64 -2.98 -9.61
N THR A 119 -3.97 -2.09 -8.69
CA THR A 119 -3.72 -0.64 -8.85
C THR A 119 -2.43 -0.29 -8.13
N ILE A 120 -1.48 0.30 -8.84
CA ILE A 120 -0.17 0.69 -8.35
C ILE A 120 -0.10 2.21 -8.43
N ARG A 121 0.00 2.89 -7.29
CA ARG A 121 0.00 4.35 -7.22
C ARG A 121 1.32 4.86 -6.65
N ASN A 122 1.95 5.80 -7.34
CA ASN A 122 3.09 6.52 -6.78
C ASN A 122 2.58 7.70 -5.94
N THR A 123 2.63 7.53 -4.62
CA THR A 123 2.27 8.60 -3.66
C THR A 123 3.49 9.42 -3.24
N GLY A 124 4.68 8.99 -3.64
CA GLY A 124 5.93 9.70 -3.39
C GLY A 124 6.17 10.87 -4.35
N THR A 125 7.28 11.56 -4.10
CA THR A 125 7.76 12.71 -4.91
C THR A 125 8.77 12.29 -5.97
N ALA A 126 9.24 11.05 -5.94
CA ALA A 126 10.20 10.50 -6.89
C ALA A 126 9.50 9.57 -7.90
N ASP A 127 9.90 9.66 -9.16
CA ASP A 127 9.48 8.69 -10.17
C ASP A 127 9.95 7.28 -9.80
N VAL A 128 9.11 6.29 -10.10
CA VAL A 128 9.41 4.87 -9.90
C VAL A 128 9.24 4.11 -11.21
N SER A 129 9.97 3.00 -11.36
CA SER A 129 9.77 2.07 -12.48
C SER A 129 9.30 0.74 -11.92
N VAL A 130 8.15 0.27 -12.41
CA VAL A 130 7.58 -1.05 -12.09
C VAL A 130 8.15 -2.06 -13.07
N GLU A 131 8.82 -3.09 -12.58
CA GLU A 131 9.48 -4.13 -13.39
C GLU A 131 8.68 -5.44 -13.45
N ASP A 132 7.94 -5.75 -12.40
CA ASP A 132 7.12 -6.97 -12.34
C ASP A 132 5.85 -6.72 -11.54
N VAL A 133 4.77 -7.34 -11.99
CA VAL A 133 3.50 -7.42 -11.28
C VAL A 133 3.05 -8.87 -11.29
N SER A 134 2.95 -9.45 -10.11
CA SER A 134 2.64 -10.86 -9.92
C SER A 134 1.51 -11.03 -8.92
N LEU A 135 0.57 -11.93 -9.21
CA LEU A 135 -0.35 -12.44 -8.21
C LEU A 135 0.29 -13.63 -7.49
N ILE A 136 0.25 -13.60 -6.17
CA ILE A 136 0.79 -14.66 -5.30
C ILE A 136 -0.38 -15.32 -4.59
N TYR A 137 -0.50 -16.63 -4.80
CA TYR A 137 -1.53 -17.47 -4.23
C TYR A 137 -0.93 -18.19 -3.03
N HIS A 138 -1.54 -18.04 -1.85
CA HIS A 138 -1.12 -18.77 -0.67
C HIS A 138 -1.96 -20.04 -0.54
N LEU A 139 -1.31 -21.19 -0.52
CA LEU A 139 -1.96 -22.47 -0.25
C LEU A 139 -2.33 -22.58 1.23
N GLU A 140 -3.40 -23.31 1.52
CA GLU A 140 -3.74 -23.64 2.89
C GLU A 140 -2.55 -24.31 3.60
N PRO A 141 -2.19 -23.81 4.78
CA PRO A 141 -1.07 -24.37 5.51
C PRO A 141 -1.43 -25.78 6.02
N PRO A 142 -0.48 -26.72 6.03
CA PRO A 142 -0.73 -28.08 6.53
C PRO A 142 -1.03 -28.09 8.04
N THR A 143 -0.49 -27.12 8.79
CA THR A 143 -0.79 -26.84 10.19
C THR A 143 -0.73 -25.32 10.42
N PRO A 144 -1.41 -24.76 11.45
CA PRO A 144 -1.40 -23.32 11.74
C PRO A 144 0.00 -22.73 11.99
N GLU A 145 0.98 -23.57 12.30
CA GLU A 145 2.35 -23.20 12.65
C GLU A 145 3.29 -23.14 11.44
N ILE A 146 2.87 -23.68 10.29
CA ILE A 146 3.67 -23.74 9.06
C ILE A 146 3.11 -22.73 8.05
N LYS A 147 3.94 -21.85 7.51
CA LYS A 147 3.51 -20.94 6.43
C LYS A 147 3.09 -21.76 5.20
N GLY A 148 1.90 -21.48 4.67
CA GLY A 148 1.44 -22.08 3.42
C GLY A 148 2.42 -21.84 2.27
N ALA A 149 2.49 -22.79 1.34
CA ALA A 149 3.33 -22.64 0.17
C ALA A 149 2.79 -21.51 -0.73
N GLU A 150 3.69 -20.68 -1.26
CA GLU A 150 3.36 -19.63 -2.23
C GLU A 150 3.43 -20.19 -3.64
N PHE A 151 2.43 -19.85 -4.45
CA PHE A 151 2.39 -20.16 -5.87
C PHE A 151 2.19 -18.88 -6.66
N THR A 152 2.81 -18.77 -7.84
CA THR A 152 2.62 -17.62 -8.73
C THR A 152 2.74 -18.05 -10.19
N LEU A 153 2.04 -17.35 -11.07
CA LEU A 153 2.13 -17.54 -12.52
C LEU A 153 3.19 -16.65 -13.18
N MET A 154 4.11 -16.05 -12.41
CA MET A 154 5.24 -15.20 -12.83
C MET A 154 5.01 -14.41 -14.14
N GLY A 155 4.54 -13.17 -14.03
CA GLY A 155 4.48 -12.26 -15.18
C GLY A 155 3.42 -12.58 -16.23
N ARG A 156 2.40 -13.39 -15.90
CA ARG A 156 1.25 -13.60 -16.79
C ARG A 156 0.56 -12.26 -17.07
N ASN A 157 0.45 -11.95 -18.35
CA ASN A 157 -0.19 -10.74 -18.85
C ASN A 157 -1.35 -11.12 -19.76
N ASP A 158 -2.56 -11.12 -19.22
CA ASP A 158 -3.76 -11.50 -19.98
C ASP A 158 -4.20 -10.41 -20.99
N TYR A 159 -3.62 -9.22 -20.90
CA TYR A 159 -3.96 -8.04 -21.70
C TYR A 159 -2.70 -7.39 -22.30
N LEU A 160 -1.91 -8.15 -23.06
CA LEU A 160 -0.62 -7.75 -23.64
C LEU A 160 -0.60 -6.37 -24.32
N HIS A 161 -1.73 -5.93 -24.88
CA HIS A 161 -1.84 -4.65 -25.57
C HIS A 161 -2.22 -3.46 -24.67
N LEU A 162 -2.67 -3.72 -23.45
CA LEU A 162 -3.13 -2.70 -22.50
C LEU A 162 -2.11 -2.41 -21.39
N GLN A 163 -1.26 -3.38 -21.07
CA GLN A 163 -0.33 -3.29 -19.95
C GLN A 163 1.03 -3.87 -20.34
N SER A 164 2.09 -3.17 -19.96
CA SER A 164 3.47 -3.59 -20.23
C SER A 164 4.37 -3.14 -19.10
N VAL A 165 5.26 -4.03 -18.69
CA VAL A 165 6.42 -3.71 -17.84
C VAL A 165 7.71 -3.85 -18.67
N PRO A 166 8.77 -3.08 -18.38
CA PRO A 166 8.83 -2.07 -17.33
C PRO A 166 7.91 -0.86 -17.60
N HIS A 167 7.34 -0.29 -16.54
CA HIS A 167 6.45 0.88 -16.61
C HIS A 167 6.95 2.00 -15.69
N ARG A 168 7.25 3.17 -16.25
CA ARG A 168 7.63 4.35 -15.48
C ARG A 168 6.36 5.04 -14.96
N LEU A 169 6.31 5.23 -13.65
CA LEU A 169 5.21 5.85 -12.93
C LEU A 169 5.68 7.18 -12.32
N LEU A 170 5.14 8.30 -12.81
CA LEU A 170 5.50 9.63 -12.31
C LEU A 170 4.88 9.87 -10.93
N SER A 171 5.35 10.90 -10.22
CA SER A 171 4.72 11.34 -8.96
C SER A 171 3.24 11.65 -9.18
N GLY A 172 2.37 11.05 -8.38
CA GLY A 172 0.91 11.20 -8.47
C GLY A 172 0.21 10.28 -9.48
N ASP A 173 0.96 9.59 -10.35
CA ASP A 173 0.38 8.69 -11.35
C ASP A 173 -0.06 7.36 -10.75
N ALA A 174 -0.93 6.66 -11.48
CA ALA A 174 -1.33 5.30 -11.21
C ALA A 174 -1.26 4.41 -12.46
N PHE A 175 -0.85 3.17 -12.25
CA PHE A 175 -0.77 2.12 -13.24
C PHE A 175 -1.67 0.96 -12.82
N GLN A 176 -2.36 0.33 -13.78
CA GLN A 176 -3.27 -0.77 -13.52
C GLN A 176 -2.81 -2.02 -14.25
N TRP A 177 -2.80 -3.14 -13.53
CA TRP A 177 -2.52 -4.47 -14.06
C TRP A 177 -3.73 -5.39 -13.90
N LEU A 178 -4.32 -5.79 -15.01
CA LEU A 178 -5.53 -6.59 -15.10
C LEU A 178 -5.17 -8.07 -15.26
N THR A 179 -5.88 -8.94 -14.55
CA THR A 179 -5.82 -10.40 -14.68
C THR A 179 -7.24 -10.94 -14.87
N LYS A 180 -7.45 -11.83 -15.83
CA LYS A 180 -8.78 -12.38 -16.14
C LYS A 180 -9.21 -13.39 -15.09
N ALA A 181 -10.51 -13.47 -14.82
CA ALA A 181 -11.07 -14.48 -13.92
C ALA A 181 -10.80 -15.92 -14.39
N VAL A 182 -10.72 -16.15 -15.71
CA VAL A 182 -10.35 -17.48 -16.25
C VAL A 182 -8.97 -17.93 -15.77
N THR A 183 -8.01 -17.01 -15.65
CA THR A 183 -6.67 -17.29 -15.17
C THR A 183 -6.66 -17.61 -13.68
N LEU A 184 -7.46 -16.89 -12.89
CA LEU A 184 -7.64 -17.20 -11.47
C LEU A 184 -8.28 -18.59 -11.29
N ALA A 185 -9.27 -18.92 -12.12
CA ALA A 185 -9.95 -20.23 -12.12
C ALA A 185 -9.03 -21.37 -12.58
N GLU A 186 -8.14 -21.15 -13.54
CA GLU A 186 -7.10 -22.11 -13.94
C GLU A 186 -6.18 -22.46 -12.77
N CYS A 187 -5.75 -21.45 -11.99
CA CYS A 187 -4.98 -21.69 -10.76
C CYS A 187 -5.77 -22.52 -9.76
N GLU A 188 -7.05 -22.16 -9.51
CA GLU A 188 -7.91 -22.89 -8.58
C GLU A 188 -8.05 -24.36 -8.97
N ALA A 189 -8.32 -24.62 -10.25
CA ALA A 189 -8.42 -25.96 -10.80
C ALA A 189 -7.10 -26.73 -10.68
N ALA A 190 -5.95 -26.08 -10.90
CA ALA A 190 -4.64 -26.69 -10.75
C ALA A 190 -4.35 -27.11 -9.30
N ALA A 191 -4.68 -26.25 -8.31
CA ALA A 191 -4.56 -26.60 -6.90
C ALA A 191 -5.50 -27.74 -6.51
N ALA A 192 -6.77 -27.69 -6.95
CA ALA A 192 -7.75 -28.75 -6.71
C ALA A 192 -7.30 -30.09 -7.32
N GLY A 193 -6.69 -30.07 -8.50
CA GLY A 193 -6.15 -31.25 -9.19
C GLY A 193 -5.05 -31.99 -8.42
N VAL A 194 -4.39 -31.33 -7.47
CA VAL A 194 -3.40 -31.94 -6.55
C VAL A 194 -3.91 -32.05 -5.11
N GLY A 195 -5.23 -31.91 -4.90
CA GLY A 195 -5.86 -32.02 -3.58
C GLY A 195 -5.47 -30.89 -2.63
N LYS A 196 -5.18 -29.70 -3.16
CA LYS A 196 -4.86 -28.50 -2.39
C LYS A 196 -5.91 -27.41 -2.61
N GLN A 197 -5.97 -26.47 -1.68
CA GLN A 197 -6.83 -25.30 -1.75
C GLN A 197 -6.01 -24.04 -1.43
N TYR A 198 -6.41 -22.91 -2.02
CA TYR A 198 -5.84 -21.62 -1.69
C TYR A 198 -6.57 -21.01 -0.49
N HIS A 199 -5.80 -20.37 0.38
CA HIS A 199 -6.28 -19.63 1.54
C HIS A 199 -6.49 -18.15 1.20
N SER A 200 -5.61 -17.58 0.40
CA SER A 200 -5.61 -16.14 0.11
C SER A 200 -4.82 -15.78 -1.16
N LEU A 201 -4.96 -14.52 -1.56
CA LEU A 201 -4.35 -13.91 -2.74
C LEU A 201 -3.76 -12.54 -2.35
N ILE A 202 -2.53 -12.26 -2.80
CA ILE A 202 -1.91 -10.93 -2.75
C ILE A 202 -1.41 -10.53 -4.13
N ALA A 203 -1.30 -9.23 -4.37
CA ALA A 203 -0.52 -8.69 -5.46
C ALA A 203 0.87 -8.30 -4.95
N ARG A 204 1.91 -8.67 -5.69
CA ARG A 204 3.30 -8.35 -5.42
C ARG A 204 3.86 -7.56 -6.59
N VAL A 205 4.40 -6.39 -6.30
CA VAL A 205 4.96 -5.47 -7.29
C VAL A 205 6.44 -5.29 -7.01
N ARG A 206 7.26 -5.51 -8.03
CA ARG A 206 8.71 -5.28 -7.94
C ARG A 206 9.08 -4.01 -8.68
N LEU A 207 9.80 -3.12 -8.02
CA LEU A 207 10.36 -1.91 -8.62
C LEU A 207 11.74 -2.17 -9.24
N ALA A 208 12.20 -1.28 -10.11
CA ALA A 208 13.54 -1.33 -10.71
C ALA A 208 14.68 -1.24 -9.69
N THR A 209 14.40 -0.74 -8.49
CA THR A 209 15.34 -0.73 -7.35
C THR A 209 15.52 -2.13 -6.73
N GLY A 210 14.70 -3.10 -7.10
CA GLY A 210 14.61 -4.42 -6.47
C GLY A 210 13.65 -4.46 -5.26
N GLU A 211 13.13 -3.31 -4.83
CA GLU A 211 12.13 -3.23 -3.76
C GLU A 211 10.85 -3.96 -4.18
N THR A 212 10.21 -4.61 -3.21
CA THR A 212 8.95 -5.33 -3.39
C THR A 212 7.89 -4.74 -2.49
N ILE A 213 6.76 -4.35 -3.08
CA ILE A 213 5.59 -3.86 -2.36
C ILE A 213 4.44 -4.85 -2.58
N GLU A 214 3.72 -5.16 -1.51
CA GLU A 214 2.59 -6.10 -1.53
C GLU A 214 1.28 -5.37 -1.24
N SER A 215 0.20 -5.84 -1.85
CA SER A 215 -1.15 -5.43 -1.47
C SER A 215 -1.56 -6.05 -0.13
N PRO A 216 -2.64 -5.55 0.48
CA PRO A 216 -3.35 -6.31 1.50
C PRO A 216 -3.74 -7.71 1.01
N GLU A 217 -3.80 -8.66 1.94
CA GLU A 217 -4.20 -10.03 1.69
C GLU A 217 -5.71 -10.16 1.51
N ILE A 218 -6.11 -10.80 0.42
CA ILE A 218 -7.52 -11.05 0.10
C ILE A 218 -7.83 -12.52 0.39
N PRO A 219 -8.82 -12.82 1.26
CA PRO A 219 -9.25 -14.19 1.51
C PRO A 219 -9.71 -14.88 0.22
N TRP A 220 -9.33 -16.14 0.03
CA TRP A 220 -9.71 -16.88 -1.18
C TRP A 220 -11.22 -17.07 -1.30
N SER A 221 -11.95 -17.15 -0.17
CA SER A 221 -13.41 -17.19 -0.15
C SER A 221 -14.07 -15.99 -0.84
N SER A 222 -13.42 -14.82 -0.78
CA SER A 222 -13.87 -13.60 -1.46
C SER A 222 -13.57 -13.67 -2.96
N VAL A 223 -12.41 -14.22 -3.32
CA VAL A 223 -11.97 -14.39 -4.71
C VAL A 223 -12.82 -15.44 -5.42
N SER A 224 -13.12 -16.58 -4.80
CA SER A 224 -13.90 -17.66 -5.42
C SER A 224 -15.32 -17.22 -5.79
N GLY A 225 -15.91 -16.28 -5.05
CA GLY A 225 -17.17 -15.63 -5.41
C GLY A 225 -17.15 -14.96 -6.79
N LEU A 226 -16.01 -14.41 -7.22
CA LEU A 226 -15.81 -13.86 -8.56
C LEU A 226 -15.78 -14.95 -9.64
N LEU A 227 -15.35 -16.16 -9.30
CA LEU A 227 -15.10 -17.23 -10.27
C LEU A 227 -16.38 -17.97 -10.66
N THR A 228 -17.37 -18.00 -9.76
CA THR A 228 -18.66 -18.68 -10.02
C THR A 228 -19.33 -18.19 -11.30
N THR A 229 -19.42 -19.06 -12.30
CA THR A 229 -20.34 -18.92 -13.43
C THR A 229 -21.58 -19.72 -13.04
N HIS A 230 -22.74 -19.08 -12.92
CA HIS A 230 -23.97 -19.85 -12.76
C HIS A 230 -24.21 -20.56 -14.09
N GLN A 231 -23.82 -21.83 -14.15
CA GLN A 231 -24.18 -22.76 -15.21
C GLN A 231 -25.39 -23.63 -14.82
N ASP A 232 -26.02 -23.34 -13.69
CA ASP A 232 -27.22 -24.01 -13.19
C ASP A 232 -28.40 -23.03 -13.24
N ASP A 233 -29.07 -22.97 -14.38
CA ASP A 233 -30.48 -22.61 -14.54
C ASP A 233 -30.90 -23.03 -15.97
N ASN A 234 -31.12 -24.32 -16.14
CA ASN A 234 -31.82 -24.89 -17.29
C ASN A 234 -32.68 -26.07 -16.81
#